data_AF-A0A440N9W7-F1
#
_entry.id   AF-A0A440N9W7-F1
#
_cell.length_a   1.000
_cell.length_b   1.000
_cell.length_c   1.000
_cell.angle_alpha   90.00
_cell.angle_beta   90.00
_cell.angle_gamma   90.00
#
_symmetry.space_group_name_H-M   'P 1'
#
loop_
_entity.id
_entity.type
_entity.pdbx_description
1 polymer ?
#
loop_
_entity_poly.entity_id
_entity_poly.type
_entity_poly.pdbx_seq_one_letter_code
_entity_poly.pdbx_strand_id
1 'polypeptide(L)' 'MKRSSRRDVRNPVLALPSIEALQALPIETRRALAFLLTDLSTDARMRADESWRKHKAPMAAYWKAVSVYAKHIRRAL' A
#
# COMPACT_ATOMS: atom_id res chain seq x y z
N MET A 1 -18.49 9.25 14.30
CA MET A 1 -18.37 9.21 12.82
C MET A 1 -18.42 7.76 12.35
N LYS A 2 -19.48 7.31 11.65
CA LYS A 2 -19.59 5.93 11.14
C LYS A 2 -18.66 5.75 9.94
N ARG A 3 -17.67 4.88 10.05
CA ARG A 3 -16.73 4.56 8.95
C ARG A 3 -17.43 3.70 7.89
N SER A 4 -17.33 4.06 6.61
CA SER A 4 -17.91 3.29 5.50
C SER A 4 -17.40 1.83 5.49
N SER A 5 -18.28 0.89 5.16
CA SER A 5 -17.99 -0.56 5.03
C SER A 5 -17.61 -0.97 3.61
N ARG A 6 -17.81 -0.10 2.62
CA ARG A 6 -17.47 -0.35 1.21
C ARG A 6 -15.98 -0.62 1.01
N ARG A 7 -15.63 -1.67 0.26
CA ARG A 7 -14.25 -2.19 0.13
C ARG A 7 -13.34 -1.25 -0.67
N ASP A 8 -13.87 -0.64 -1.71
CA ASP A 8 -13.28 0.42 -2.54
C ASP A 8 -13.01 1.70 -1.73
N VAL A 9 -13.93 2.10 -0.85
CA VAL A 9 -13.71 3.25 0.05
C VAL A 9 -12.59 2.97 1.07
N ARG A 10 -12.40 1.70 1.44
CA ARG A 10 -11.33 1.27 2.35
C ARG A 10 -10.01 0.96 1.65
N ASN A 11 -10.05 0.71 0.35
CA ASN A 11 -8.89 0.44 -0.48
C ASN A 11 -9.10 1.13 -1.85
N PRO A 12 -8.63 2.39 -2.01
CA PRO A 12 -8.89 3.16 -3.21
C PRO A 12 -8.29 2.54 -4.48
N VAL A 13 -7.30 1.64 -4.34
CA VAL A 13 -6.71 0.90 -5.47
C VAL A 13 -7.72 0.01 -6.17
N LEU A 14 -8.77 -0.47 -5.48
CA LEU A 14 -9.83 -1.28 -6.09
C LEU A 14 -10.69 -0.51 -7.08
N ALA A 15 -10.65 0.83 -7.06
CA ALA A 15 -11.36 1.67 -8.02
C ALA A 15 -10.53 1.94 -9.29
N LEU A 16 -9.26 1.52 -9.34
CA LEU A 16 -8.39 1.70 -10.51
C LEU A 16 -8.60 0.54 -11.49
N PRO A 17 -8.95 0.79 -12.76
CA PRO A 17 -9.14 -0.29 -13.75
C PRO A 17 -7.93 -1.20 -13.92
N SER A 18 -6.72 -0.66 -13.74
CA SER A 18 -5.47 -1.42 -13.85
C SER A 18 -5.30 -2.51 -12.80
N ILE A 19 -6.08 -2.50 -11.71
CA ILE A 19 -6.03 -3.57 -10.71
C ILE A 19 -6.54 -4.90 -11.25
N GLU A 20 -7.49 -4.86 -12.20
CA GLU A 20 -8.04 -6.06 -12.84
C GLU A 20 -6.94 -6.81 -13.61
N ALA A 21 -6.07 -6.08 -14.30
CA ALA A 21 -4.93 -6.66 -15.00
C ALA A 21 -3.94 -7.35 -14.05
N LEU A 22 -3.71 -6.78 -12.85
CA LEU A 22 -2.86 -7.41 -11.84
C LEU A 22 -3.52 -8.63 -11.20
N GLN A 23 -4.84 -8.61 -11.01
CA GLN A 23 -5.61 -9.73 -10.48
C GLN A 23 -5.70 -10.91 -11.46
N ALA A 24 -5.65 -10.63 -12.76
CA ALA A 24 -5.63 -11.63 -13.84
C ALA A 24 -4.27 -12.33 -13.99
N LEU A 25 -3.20 -11.85 -13.35
CA LEU A 25 -1.89 -12.49 -13.39
C LEU A 25 -1.93 -13.90 -12.75
N PRO A 26 -1.03 -14.81 -13.18
CA PRO A 26 -0.83 -16.10 -12.50
C PRO A 26 -0.63 -15.92 -11.00
N ILE A 27 -1.14 -16.88 -10.21
CA ILE A 27 -1.17 -16.76 -8.74
C ILE A 27 0.25 -16.68 -8.14
N GLU A 28 1.22 -17.30 -8.79
CA GLU A 28 2.64 -17.30 -8.48
C GLU A 28 3.22 -15.88 -8.63
N THR A 29 2.90 -15.20 -9.73
CA THR A 29 3.28 -13.81 -9.98
C THR A 29 2.64 -12.88 -8.96
N ARG A 30 1.35 -13.08 -8.67
CA ARG A 30 0.65 -12.29 -7.64
C ARG A 30 1.26 -12.48 -6.26
N ARG A 31 1.66 -13.71 -5.90
CA ARG A 31 2.35 -14.03 -4.64
C ARG A 31 3.72 -13.36 -4.56
N ALA A 32 4.53 -13.45 -5.61
CA ALA A 32 5.84 -12.80 -5.67
C ALA A 32 5.71 -11.27 -5.52
N LEU A 33 4.74 -10.67 -6.22
CA LEU A 33 4.45 -9.24 -6.10
C LEU A 33 3.93 -8.88 -4.70
N ALA A 34 3.04 -9.68 -4.12
CA ALA A 34 2.52 -9.47 -2.78
C ALA A 34 3.61 -9.56 -1.70
N PHE A 35 4.59 -10.44 -1.90
CA PHE A 35 5.79 -10.54 -1.05
C PHE A 35 6.60 -9.25 -1.11
N LEU A 36 7.00 -8.80 -2.30
CA LEU A 36 7.73 -7.54 -2.51
C LEU A 36 7.00 -6.33 -1.91
N LEU A 37 5.68 -6.23 -2.10
CA LEU A 37 4.87 -5.14 -1.57
C LEU A 37 4.76 -5.17 -0.03
N THR A 38 4.93 -6.35 0.59
CA THR A 38 5.01 -6.47 2.05
C THR A 38 6.29 -5.86 2.56
N ASP A 39 7.42 -6.19 1.93
CA ASP A 39 8.73 -5.65 2.28
C ASP A 39 8.77 -4.14 2.09
N LEU A 40 8.29 -3.65 0.93
CA LEU A 40 8.21 -2.22 0.66
C LEU A 40 7.34 -1.48 1.68
N SER A 41 6.20 -2.05 2.07
CA SER A 41 5.33 -1.43 3.09
C SER A 41 6.01 -1.33 4.45
N THR A 42 6.84 -2.32 4.79
CA THR A 42 7.58 -2.38 6.06
C THR A 42 8.74 -1.39 6.06
N ASP A 43 9.59 -1.41 5.03
CA ASP A 43 10.69 -0.45 4.86
C ASP A 43 10.20 0.99 4.85
N ALA A 44 9.17 1.29 4.05
CA ALA A 44 8.59 2.63 3.99
C ALA A 44 8.03 3.09 5.35
N ARG A 45 7.49 2.17 6.18
CA ARG A 45 7.05 2.53 7.54
C ARG A 45 8.24 2.92 8.42
N MET A 46 9.33 2.15 8.39
CA MET A 46 10.54 2.45 9.16
C MET A 46 11.13 3.81 8.76
N ARG A 47 11.18 4.10 7.45
CA ARG A 47 11.64 5.40 6.93
C ARG A 47 10.74 6.56 7.33
N ALA A 48 9.43 6.34 7.38
CA ALA A 48 8.49 7.34 7.87
C ALA A 48 8.75 7.66 9.35
N ASP A 49 8.92 6.63 10.18
CA ASP A 49 9.18 6.78 11.61
C ASP A 49 10.54 7.47 11.86
N GLU A 50 11.57 7.13 11.09
CA GLU A 50 12.86 7.82 11.13
C GLU A 50 12.72 9.30 10.71
N SER A 51 11.97 9.58 9.64
CA SER A 51 11.73 10.94 9.18
C SER A 51 10.99 11.77 10.23
N TRP A 52 10.03 11.17 10.96
CA TRP A 52 9.38 11.83 12.09
C TRP A 52 10.38 12.16 13.20
N ARG A 53 11.23 11.19 13.60
CA ARG A 53 12.26 11.41 14.63
C ARG A 53 13.27 12.49 14.25
N LYS A 54 13.54 12.66 12.95
CA LYS A 54 14.44 13.71 12.42
C LYS A 54 13.72 15.02 12.09
N HIS A 55 12.47 15.19 12.49
CA HIS A 55 11.65 16.38 12.20
C HIS A 55 11.48 16.69 10.70
N LYS A 56 11.52 15.68 9.84
CA LYS A 56 11.32 15.79 8.38
C LYS A 56 9.88 15.44 7.99
N ALA A 57 8.94 16.28 8.41
CA ALA A 57 7.50 16.01 8.26
C ALA A 57 7.04 15.68 6.82
N PRO A 58 7.47 16.40 5.75
CA PRO A 58 7.06 16.06 4.39
C PRO A 58 7.54 14.66 3.95
N MET A 59 8.77 14.29 4.31
CA MET A 59 9.30 12.96 4.00
C MET A 59 8.61 11.87 4.80
N ALA A 60 8.26 12.16 6.05
CA ALA A 60 7.51 11.22 6.87
C ALA A 60 6.12 10.94 6.29
N ALA A 61 5.42 11.98 5.82
CA ALA A 61 4.14 11.84 5.13
C ALA A 61 4.27 11.08 3.81
N TYR A 62 5.28 11.39 2.99
CA TYR A 62 5.58 10.66 1.75
C TYR A 62 5.79 9.17 2.00
N TRP A 63 6.72 8.81 2.89
CA TRP A 63 7.00 7.41 3.21
C TRP A 63 5.79 6.70 3.83
N LYS A 64 4.98 7.42 4.61
CA LYS A 64 3.72 6.87 5.12
C LYS A 64 2.74 6.56 4.01
N ALA A 65 2.60 7.44 3.02
CA ALA A 65 1.74 7.22 1.86
C ALA A 65 2.21 6.01 1.04
N VAL A 66 3.52 5.89 0.79
CA VAL A 66 4.12 4.71 0.13
C VAL A 66 3.78 3.42 0.89
N SER A 67 3.98 3.40 2.22
CA SER A 67 3.66 2.23 3.06
C SER A 67 2.19 1.82 2.96
N VAL A 68 1.28 2.80 2.93
CA VAL A 68 -0.17 2.59 2.83
C VAL A 68 -0.57 2.07 1.45
N TYR A 69 -0.11 2.69 0.37
CA TYR A 69 -0.45 2.27 -0.99
C TYR A 69 0.16 0.91 -1.34
N ALA A 70 1.38 0.59 -0.91
CA ALA A 70 1.96 -0.75 -1.08
C ALA A 70 1.07 -1.82 -0.41
N LYS A 71 0.58 -1.55 0.80
CA LYS A 71 -0.34 -2.44 1.52
C LYS A 71 -1.71 -2.53 0.84
N HIS A 72 -2.19 -1.46 0.23
CA HIS A 72 -3.45 -1.44 -0.52
C HIS A 72 -3.37 -2.29 -1.79
N ILE A 73 -2.31 -2.14 -2.58
CA ILE A 73 -2.07 -2.96 -3.77
C ILE A 73 -1.96 -4.43 -3.36
N ARG A 74 -1.13 -4.74 -2.35
CA ARG A 74 -0.98 -6.12 -1.85
C ARG A 74 -2.30 -6.77 -1.44
N ARG A 75 -3.21 -6.01 -0.82
CA ARG A 75 -4.53 -6.51 -0.39
C ARG A 75 -5.53 -6.68 -1.52
N ALA A 76 -5.22 -6.15 -2.69
CA ALA A 76 -6.04 -6.29 -3.89
C ALA A 76 -5.56 -7.43 -4.80
N LEU A 77 -4.33 -7.93 -4.64
CA LEU A 77 -3.79 -9.12 -5.32
C LEU A 77 -4.29 -10.42 -4.70
#